data_AF-A0A4T0IXA1-F1
#
_entry.id   AF-A0A4T0IXA1-F1
#
_cell.length_a   1.000
_cell.length_b   1.000
_cell.length_c   1.000
_cell.angle_alpha   90.00
_cell.angle_beta   90.00
_cell.angle_gamma   90.00
#
_symmetry.space_group_name_H-M   'P 1'
#
loop_
_entity.id
_entity.type
_entity.pdbx_description
1 polymer ?
#
loop_
_entity_poly.entity_id
_entity_poly.type
_entity_poly.pdbx_seq_one_letter_code
_entity_poly.pdbx_strand_id
1 'polypeptide(L)'
;MLNDDIKSTHYYAEMNQGDSLLDYLHAIVHRREGDFWNSKWWFARVKHPLLQQVYSAKLQPAKVVDKVEEIELSNSPEAKKVLEELQYKELCLIAEYAINESMKSEIES
;
A
#
# COMPACT_ATOMS: atom_id res chain seq x y z
N MET A 1 5.35 6.22 6.49
CA MET A 1 4.48 6.34 5.31
C MET A 1 3.43 7.46 5.41
N LEU A 2 2.64 7.59 6.47
CA LEU A 2 1.67 8.71 6.61
C LEU A 2 2.34 10.10 6.67
N ASN A 3 3.60 10.15 7.07
CA ASN A 3 4.47 11.33 7.07
C ASN A 3 5.25 11.51 5.76
N ASP A 4 4.95 10.72 4.72
CA ASP A 4 5.66 10.69 3.43
C ASP A 4 7.18 10.42 3.52
N ASP A 5 7.68 9.85 4.61
CA ASP A 5 9.05 9.33 4.68
C ASP A 5 9.17 8.01 3.91
N ILE A 6 9.20 8.10 2.58
CA ILE A 6 9.23 6.97 1.66
C ILE A 6 10.49 6.13 1.86
N LYS A 7 11.66 6.78 2.03
CA LYS A 7 12.95 6.10 2.16
C LYS A 7 13.01 5.20 3.38
N SER A 8 12.66 5.74 4.55
CA SER A 8 12.64 4.94 5.77
C SER A 8 11.58 3.84 5.67
N THR A 9 10.40 4.16 5.11
CA THR A 9 9.33 3.16 4.94
C THR A 9 9.79 2.00 4.05
N HIS A 10 10.44 2.28 2.92
CA HIS A 10 11.01 1.26 2.04
C HIS A 10 12.00 0.40 2.80
N TYR A 11 12.99 1.02 3.46
CA TYR A 11 14.02 0.30 4.21
C TYR A 11 13.41 -0.68 5.23
N TYR A 12 12.44 -0.24 6.04
CA TYR A 12 11.83 -1.12 7.04
C TYR A 12 10.97 -2.23 6.41
N ALA A 13 10.24 -1.93 5.33
CA ALA A 13 9.46 -2.95 4.64
C ALA A 13 10.37 -4.02 4.00
N GLU A 14 11.47 -3.59 3.38
CA GLU A 14 12.46 -4.48 2.77
C GLU A 14 13.18 -5.36 3.81
N MET A 15 13.54 -4.80 4.97
CA MET A 15 14.19 -5.57 6.04
C MET A 15 13.29 -6.61 6.69
N ASN A 16 11.98 -6.50 6.53
CA ASN A 16 10.98 -7.37 7.16
C ASN A 16 10.09 -8.07 6.12
N GLN A 17 10.63 -8.32 4.92
CA GLN A 17 9.93 -9.10 3.90
C GLN A 17 9.47 -10.46 4.43
N GLY A 18 8.27 -10.87 4.01
CA GLY A 18 7.59 -12.07 4.50
C GLY A 18 6.60 -11.80 5.63
N ASP A 19 6.66 -10.63 6.27
CA ASP A 19 5.52 -10.13 7.05
C ASP A 19 4.43 -9.64 6.08
N SER A 20 3.24 -10.23 6.17
CA SER A 20 2.17 -9.96 5.20
C SER A 20 1.64 -8.51 5.20
N LEU A 21 1.75 -7.78 6.30
CA LEU A 21 1.37 -6.36 6.38
C LEU A 21 2.47 -5.48 5.80
N LEU A 22 3.73 -5.79 6.08
CA LEU A 22 4.87 -5.04 5.56
C LEU A 22 5.11 -5.30 4.06
N ASP A 23 4.86 -6.51 3.57
CA ASP A 23 4.84 -6.81 2.13
C ASP A 23 3.75 -5.97 1.41
N TYR A 24 2.60 -5.76 2.05
CA TYR A 24 1.56 -4.89 1.51
C TYR A 24 2.02 -3.43 1.47
N LEU A 25 2.59 -2.94 2.57
CA LEU A 25 3.17 -1.60 2.62
C LEU A 25 4.29 -1.42 1.58
N HIS A 26 5.11 -2.45 1.35
CA HIS A 26 6.18 -2.46 0.34
C HIS A 26 5.63 -2.25 -1.08
N ALA A 27 4.53 -2.93 -1.40
CA ALA A 27 3.86 -2.76 -2.69
C ALA A 27 3.38 -1.32 -2.93
N ILE A 28 2.87 -0.64 -1.89
CA ILE A 28 2.44 0.76 -1.94
C ILE A 28 3.65 1.69 -2.05
N VAL A 29 4.74 1.42 -1.33
CA VAL A 29 6.00 2.18 -1.40
C VAL A 29 6.52 2.22 -2.84
N HIS A 30 6.66 1.06 -3.49
CA HIS A 30 7.11 1.02 -4.88
C HIS A 30 6.19 1.78 -5.83
N ARG A 31 4.87 1.74 -5.60
CA ARG A 31 3.91 2.54 -6.38
C ARG A 31 4.19 4.04 -6.25
N ARG A 32 4.58 4.49 -5.05
CA ARG A 32 4.89 5.89 -4.73
C ARG A 32 6.29 6.32 -5.19
N GLU A 33 7.20 5.38 -5.39
CA GLU A 33 8.53 5.64 -5.97
C GLU A 33 8.50 5.69 -7.51
N GLY A 34 7.37 5.34 -8.13
CA GLY A 34 7.27 5.19 -9.58
C GLY A 34 7.80 3.85 -10.10
N ASP A 35 8.15 2.91 -9.22
CA ASP A 35 8.52 1.55 -9.58
C ASP A 35 7.26 0.67 -9.71
N PHE A 36 6.51 0.94 -10.77
CA PHE A 36 5.22 0.29 -11.02
C PHE A 36 5.35 -1.21 -11.27
N TRP A 37 6.47 -1.65 -11.83
CA TRP A 37 6.73 -3.07 -12.07
C TRP A 37 6.91 -3.83 -10.75
N ASN A 38 7.76 -3.35 -9.84
CA ASN A 38 7.92 -3.99 -8.54
C ASN A 38 6.65 -3.86 -7.69
N SER A 39 5.94 -2.74 -7.77
CA SER A 39 4.65 -2.60 -7.09
C SER A 39 3.67 -3.70 -7.51
N LYS A 40 3.48 -3.90 -8.82
CA LYS A 40 2.63 -4.98 -9.37
C LYS A 40 3.13 -6.37 -8.94
N TRP A 41 4.43 -6.58 -8.96
CA TRP A 41 5.06 -7.83 -8.55
C TRP A 41 4.78 -8.19 -7.09
N TRP A 42 4.88 -7.22 -6.17
CA TRP A 42 4.57 -7.40 -4.75
C TRP A 42 3.08 -7.62 -4.54
N PHE A 43 2.23 -6.80 -5.16
CA PHE A 43 0.77 -6.95 -5.05
C PHE A 43 0.26 -8.33 -5.47
N ALA A 44 0.91 -9.00 -6.42
CA ALA A 44 0.55 -10.35 -6.83
C ALA A 44 0.87 -11.42 -5.76
N ARG A 45 1.73 -11.11 -4.79
CA ARG A 45 2.23 -12.03 -3.75
C ARG A 45 1.66 -11.76 -2.37
N VAL A 46 1.31 -10.52 -2.07
CA VAL A 46 0.73 -10.13 -0.79
C VAL A 46 -0.55 -10.94 -0.54
N LYS A 47 -0.61 -11.57 0.63
CA LYS A 47 -1.80 -12.26 1.13
C LYS A 47 -2.19 -11.65 2.47
N HIS A 48 -2.93 -10.55 2.42
CA HIS A 48 -3.35 -9.82 3.62
C HIS A 48 -4.86 -9.56 3.61
N PRO A 49 -5.59 -9.72 4.73
CA PRO A 49 -7.04 -9.50 4.80
C PRO A 49 -7.45 -8.07 4.40
N LEU A 50 -6.59 -7.07 4.64
CA LEU A 50 -6.88 -5.69 4.24
C LEU A 50 -7.02 -5.50 2.73
N LEU A 51 -6.40 -6.36 1.90
CA LEU A 51 -6.59 -6.30 0.45
C LEU A 51 -8.06 -6.45 0.09
N GLN A 52 -8.82 -7.29 0.80
CA GLN A 52 -10.24 -7.50 0.53
C GLN A 52 -11.13 -6.34 1.02
N GLN A 53 -10.61 -5.48 1.89
CA GLN A 53 -11.34 -4.28 2.38
C GLN A 53 -11.17 -3.08 1.45
N VAL A 54 -10.05 -3.03 0.72
CA VAL A 54 -9.73 -1.96 -0.23
C VAL A 54 -10.14 -2.35 -1.65
N TYR A 55 -9.80 -3.56 -2.06
CA TYR A 55 -9.91 -4.05 -3.42
C TYR A 55 -11.11 -4.98 -3.60
N SER A 56 -11.57 -5.11 -4.83
CA SER A 56 -12.70 -5.97 -5.20
C SER A 56 -12.45 -6.65 -6.53
N ALA A 57 -13.36 -7.54 -6.96
CA ALA A 57 -13.26 -8.18 -8.27
C ALA A 57 -13.16 -7.16 -9.43
N LYS A 58 -13.73 -5.95 -9.26
CA LYS A 58 -13.70 -4.87 -10.25
C LYS A 58 -12.48 -3.98 -10.13
N LEU A 59 -11.95 -3.80 -8.90
CA LEU A 59 -10.81 -2.95 -8.59
C LEU A 59 -9.68 -3.81 -8.05
N GLN A 60 -8.79 -4.25 -8.94
CA GLN A 60 -7.61 -5.04 -8.56
C GLN A 60 -6.41 -4.11 -8.32
N PRO A 61 -5.49 -4.46 -7.40
CA PRO A 61 -4.31 -3.64 -7.11
C PRO A 61 -3.47 -3.32 -8.35
N ALA A 62 -3.24 -4.30 -9.22
CA ALA A 62 -2.49 -4.10 -10.46
C ALA A 62 -3.13 -3.02 -11.37
N LYS A 63 -4.46 -3.00 -11.48
CA LYS A 63 -5.18 -1.98 -12.25
C LYS A 63 -5.07 -0.59 -11.64
N VAL A 64 -4.99 -0.51 -10.31
CA VAL A 64 -4.75 0.77 -9.62
C VAL A 64 -3.34 1.26 -9.93
N VAL A 65 -2.34 0.37 -9.91
CA VAL A 65 -0.96 0.72 -10.30
C VAL A 65 -0.91 1.21 -11.75
N ASP A 66 -1.56 0.51 -12.69
CA ASP A 66 -1.62 0.95 -14.09
C ASP A 66 -2.27 2.34 -14.23
N LYS A 67 -3.28 2.64 -13.41
CA LYS A 67 -3.93 3.97 -13.40
C LYS A 67 -3.04 5.05 -12.80
N VAL A 68 -2.27 4.75 -11.75
CA VAL A 68 -1.27 5.69 -11.23
C VAL A 68 -0.24 6.00 -12.32
N GLU A 69 0.30 4.96 -12.98
CA GLU A 69 1.26 5.09 -14.09
C GLU A 69 0.72 5.97 -15.23
N GLU A 70 -0.55 5.78 -15.63
CA GLU A 70 -1.22 6.59 -16.65
C GLU A 70 -1.41 8.06 -16.21
N ILE A 71 -1.72 8.30 -14.94
CA ILE A 71 -1.98 9.65 -14.42
C ILE A 71 -0.68 10.43 -14.25
N GLU A 72 0.42 9.77 -13.87
CA GLU A 72 1.75 10.41 -13.87
C GLU A 72 2.16 10.89 -15.28
N LEU A 73 1.69 10.21 -16.34
CA LEU A 73 1.94 10.62 -17.72
C LEU A 73 0.97 11.70 -18.23
N SER A 74 -0.31 11.64 -17.84
CA SER A 74 -1.36 12.53 -18.35
C SER A 74 -1.61 13.78 -17.51
N ASN A 75 -1.12 13.81 -16.26
CA ASN A 75 -1.21 14.92 -15.31
C ASN A 75 -2.65 15.44 -15.06
N SER A 76 -3.64 14.54 -15.01
CA SER A 76 -5.05 14.89 -14.68
C SER A 76 -5.23 15.13 -13.17
N PRO A 77 -5.58 16.35 -12.73
CA PRO A 77 -5.74 16.66 -11.30
C PRO A 77 -6.90 15.92 -10.63
N GLU A 78 -8.04 15.77 -11.33
CA GLU A 78 -9.22 15.10 -10.78
C GLU A 78 -8.96 13.62 -10.55
N ALA A 79 -8.30 12.98 -11.51
CA ALA A 79 -7.94 11.57 -11.42
C ALA A 79 -6.88 11.33 -10.34
N LYS A 80 -5.91 12.24 -10.21
CA LYS A 80 -4.91 12.23 -9.15
C LYS A 80 -5.56 12.27 -7.76
N LYS A 81 -6.52 13.16 -7.55
CA LYS A 81 -7.23 13.28 -6.28
C LYS A 81 -7.93 11.97 -5.86
N VAL A 82 -8.59 11.29 -6.79
CA VAL A 82 -9.25 10.00 -6.51
C VAL A 82 -8.24 8.93 -6.07
N LEU A 83 -7.06 8.90 -6.69
CA LEU A 83 -6.00 7.95 -6.31
C LEU A 83 -5.32 8.31 -4.99
N GLU A 84 -5.18 9.60 -4.69
CA GLU A 84 -4.70 10.08 -3.39
C GLU A 84 -5.66 9.68 -2.25
N GLU A 85 -6.96 9.81 -2.46
CA GLU A 85 -8.00 9.36 -1.50
C GLU A 85 -7.94 7.84 -1.28
N LEU A 86 -7.77 7.07 -2.35
CA LEU A 86 -7.59 5.62 -2.26
C LEU A 86 -6.33 5.27 -1.46
N GLN A 87 -5.20 5.92 -1.77
CA GLN A 87 -3.96 5.68 -1.06
C GLN A 87 -4.06 6.08 0.42
N TYR A 88 -4.70 7.20 0.73
CA TYR A 88 -4.93 7.61 2.11
C TYR A 88 -5.72 6.54 2.87
N LYS A 89 -6.79 6.00 2.26
CA LYS A 89 -7.56 4.90 2.84
C LYS A 89 -6.70 3.65 3.09
N GLU A 90 -5.83 3.27 2.15
CA GLU A 90 -4.91 2.14 2.34
C GLU A 90 -4.00 2.36 3.57
N LEU A 91 -3.40 3.54 3.68
CA LEU A 91 -2.48 3.87 4.77
C LEU A 91 -3.18 3.95 6.14
N CYS A 92 -4.40 4.47 6.20
CA CYS A 92 -5.21 4.46 7.41
C CYS A 92 -5.50 3.03 7.87
N LEU A 93 -5.95 2.15 6.97
CA LEU A 93 -6.25 0.76 7.30
C LEU A 93 -5.00 -0.01 7.76
N ILE A 94 -3.84 0.24 7.14
CA ILE A 94 -2.56 -0.35 7.58
C ILE A 94 -2.22 0.13 9.01
N ALA A 95 -2.35 1.43 9.28
CA ALA A 95 -2.05 1.99 10.59
C ALA A 95 -3.00 1.47 11.67
N GLU A 96 -4.31 1.46 11.41
CA GLU A 96 -5.32 0.92 12.31
C GLU A 96 -5.08 -0.56 12.62
N TYR A 97 -4.77 -1.35 11.59
CA TYR A 97 -4.44 -2.76 11.78
C TYR A 97 -3.19 -2.95 12.66
N ALA A 98 -2.11 -2.22 12.36
CA ALA A 98 -0.88 -2.30 13.14
C ALA A 98 -1.07 -1.94 14.62
N ILE A 99 -1.83 -0.89 14.91
CA ILE A 99 -2.16 -0.47 16.28
C ILE A 99 -2.98 -1.55 17.00
N ASN A 100 -4.00 -2.09 16.34
CA ASN A 100 -4.85 -3.11 16.94
C ASN A 100 -4.08 -4.40 17.24
N GLU A 101 -3.17 -4.82 16.36
CA GLU A 101 -2.33 -6.00 16.60
C GLU A 101 -1.33 -5.76 17.73
N SER A 102 -0.72 -4.56 17.84
CA SER A 102 0.18 -4.27 18.96
C SER A 102 -0.55 -4.28 20.30
N MET A 103 -1.75 -3.70 20.37
CA MET A 103 -2.56 -3.69 21.59
C MET A 103 -2.97 -5.10 22.04
N LYS A 104 -3.29 -6.00 21.11
CA LYS A 104 -3.58 -7.41 21.44
C LYS A 104 -2.36 -8.09 22.06
N SER A 105 -1.18 -7.88 21.46
CA SER A 105 0.06 -8.48 21.95
C SER A 105 0.43 -8.03 23.37
N GLU A 106 0.09 -6.79 23.76
CA GLU A 106 0.31 -6.26 25.10
C GLU A 106 -0.68 -6.80 26.15
N ILE A 107 -1.88 -7.19 25.74
CA ILE A 107 -2.91 -7.78 26.63
C ILE A 107 -2.62 -9.27 26.88
N GLU A 108 -2.02 -9.96 25.91
CA GLU A 108 -1.72 -11.39 25.96
C GLU A 108 -0.34 -11.72 26.59
N SER A 109 0.50 -10.70 26.85
CA SER A 109 1.82 -10.81 27.49
C SER A 109 1.78 -10.60 29.00
#